data_AF-A0A9E6V7P0-F1
#
_entry.id   AF-A0A9E6V7P0-F1
#
_cell.length_a   1.000
_cell.length_b   1.000
_cell.length_c   1.000
_cell.angle_alpha   90.00
_cell.angle_beta   90.00
_cell.angle_gamma   90.00
#
_symmetry.space_group_name_H-M   'P 1'
#
loop_
_entity.id
_entity.type
_entity.pdbx_description
1 polymer ?
#
loop_
_entity_poly.entity_id
_entity_poly.type
_entity_poly.pdbx_seq_one_letter_code
_entity_poly.pdbx_strand_id
1 'polypeptide(L)'
;MKSPISFYFDFASPYGYLAAEMIEEFASRHGRQTAWHPMLLGAVFKATGGKPLTEQAMKGEYSLADFRRSAAYYGVPFRTPSVFPIATINTCRASLWMQEKHPAHAKKFMLEL
;
A
#
# COMPACT_ATOMS: atom_id res chain seq x y z
N MET A 1 -15.59 -21.81 -3.12
CA MET A 1 -14.46 -20.90 -3.42
C MET A 1 -13.81 -20.48 -2.11
N LYS A 2 -12.48 -20.35 -2.05
CA LYS A 2 -11.80 -19.88 -0.83
C LYS A 2 -12.09 -18.39 -0.62
N SER A 3 -12.23 -17.95 0.64
CA SER A 3 -12.40 -16.53 0.96
C SER A 3 -11.25 -15.70 0.38
N PRO A 4 -11.50 -14.48 -0.13
CA PRO A 4 -10.45 -13.61 -0.65
C PRO A 4 -9.44 -13.23 0.45
N ILE A 5 -8.24 -12.81 0.05
CA ILE A 5 -7.27 -12.19 0.94
C ILE A 5 -7.63 -10.71 1.05
N SER A 6 -7.97 -10.25 2.25
CA SER A 6 -8.17 -8.82 2.52
C SER A 6 -6.83 -8.11 2.55
N PHE A 7 -6.59 -7.25 1.56
CA PHE A 7 -5.37 -6.46 1.41
C PHE A 7 -5.66 -5.00 1.76
N TYR A 8 -5.32 -4.62 2.99
CA TYR A 8 -5.41 -3.25 3.46
C TYR A 8 -4.13 -2.49 3.15
N PHE A 9 -4.25 -1.33 2.50
CA PHE A 9 -3.09 -0.54 2.07
C PHE A 9 -3.36 0.97 2.10
N ASP A 10 -2.29 1.75 2.18
CA ASP A 10 -2.30 3.20 1.99
C ASP A 10 -1.23 3.54 0.94
N PHE A 11 -1.55 4.40 -0.01
CA PHE A 11 -0.62 4.87 -1.05
C PHE A 11 0.64 5.53 -0.48
N ALA A 12 0.60 6.02 0.76
CA ALA A 12 1.77 6.61 1.42
C ALA A 12 2.72 5.55 2.00
N SER A 13 2.36 4.26 2.01
CA SER A 13 3.14 3.20 2.63
C SER A 13 4.14 2.59 1.65
N PRO A 14 5.47 2.71 1.88
CA PRO A 14 6.47 2.05 1.04
C PRO A 14 6.31 0.53 1.04
N TYR A 15 6.06 -0.09 2.19
CA TYR A 15 5.79 -1.54 2.25
C TYR A 15 4.44 -1.92 1.64
N GLY A 16 3.44 -1.04 1.73
CA GLY A 16 2.16 -1.24 1.06
C GLY A 16 2.32 -1.28 -0.46
N TYR A 17 3.13 -0.37 -1.01
CA TYR A 17 3.50 -0.38 -2.43
C TYR A 17 4.21 -1.68 -2.83
N LEU A 18 5.26 -2.09 -2.10
CA LEU A 18 5.95 -3.35 -2.39
C LEU A 18 5.01 -4.55 -2.36
N ALA A 19 4.12 -4.62 -1.37
CA ALA A 19 3.13 -5.70 -1.27
C ALA A 19 2.10 -5.66 -2.41
N ALA A 20 1.68 -4.47 -2.86
CA ALA A 20 0.73 -4.29 -3.95
C ALA A 20 1.25 -4.89 -5.28
N GLU A 21 2.55 -4.81 -5.53
CA GLU A 21 3.20 -5.41 -6.72
C GLU A 21 3.18 -6.95 -6.71
N MET A 22 3.04 -7.58 -5.53
CA MET A 22 3.16 -9.04 -5.37
C MET A 22 1.85 -9.74 -5.00
N ILE A 23 0.88 -9.03 -4.42
CA ILE A 23 -0.28 -9.63 -3.75
C ILE A 23 -1.18 -10.45 -4.69
N GLU A 24 -1.30 -10.04 -5.95
CA GLU A 24 -2.11 -10.73 -6.96
C GLU A 24 -1.51 -12.09 -7.32
N GLU A 25 -0.20 -12.12 -7.61
CA GLU A 25 0.50 -13.35 -7.91
C GLU A 25 0.48 -14.29 -6.70
N PHE A 26 0.72 -13.73 -5.51
CA PHE A 26 0.64 -14.48 -4.26
C PHE A 26 -0.73 -15.13 -4.04
N ALA A 27 -1.82 -14.39 -4.25
CA ALA A 27 -3.18 -14.91 -4.11
C ALA A 27 -3.48 -16.01 -5.13
N SER A 28 -3.06 -15.81 -6.38
CA SER A 28 -3.25 -16.75 -7.48
C SER A 28 -2.56 -18.10 -7.22
N ARG A 29 -1.31 -18.08 -6.72
CA ARG A 29 -0.57 -19.29 -6.31
C ARG A 29 -1.32 -20.14 -5.26
N HIS A 30 -2.25 -19.55 -4.51
CA HIS A 30 -3.03 -20.23 -3.48
C HIS A 30 -4.49 -20.52 -3.89
N GLY A 31 -4.86 -20.20 -5.14
CA GLY A 31 -6.23 -20.32 -5.64
C GLY A 31 -7.20 -19.38 -4.89
N ARG A 32 -6.76 -18.15 -4.59
CA ARG A 32 -7.55 -17.12 -3.90
C ARG A 32 -7.62 -15.85 -4.73
N GLN A 33 -8.67 -15.07 -4.50
CA GLN A 33 -8.78 -13.69 -4.98
C GLN A 33 -8.25 -12.71 -3.93
N THR A 34 -8.04 -11.46 -4.32
CA THR A 34 -7.68 -10.33 -3.47
C THR A 34 -8.88 -9.40 -3.28
N ALA A 35 -9.07 -8.90 -2.07
CA ALA A 35 -10.01 -7.82 -1.78
C ALA A 35 -9.18 -6.60 -1.35
N TRP A 36 -9.13 -5.59 -2.22
CA TRP A 36 -8.33 -4.39 -2.01
C TRP A 36 -9.08 -3.39 -1.14
N HIS A 37 -8.46 -2.95 -0.04
CA HIS A 37 -9.07 -2.05 0.93
C HIS A 37 -8.16 -0.83 1.14
N PRO A 38 -8.35 0.26 0.37
CA PRO A 38 -7.62 1.50 0.62
C PRO A 38 -7.99 2.05 2.01
N MET A 39 -6.99 2.46 2.77
CA MET A 39 -7.14 2.99 4.13
C MET A 39 -6.19 4.17 4.35
N LEU A 40 -6.39 4.89 5.46
CA LEU A 40 -5.56 6.04 5.84
C LEU A 40 -4.70 5.69 7.06
N LEU A 41 -3.40 5.56 6.87
CA LEU A 41 -2.43 5.32 7.95
C LEU A 41 -2.43 6.47 8.95
N GLY A 42 -2.60 7.72 8.51
CA GLY A 42 -2.74 8.86 9.42
C GLY A 42 -3.89 8.70 10.42
N ALA A 43 -5.03 8.13 9.97
CA ALA A 43 -6.15 7.84 10.85
C ALA A 43 -5.84 6.67 11.80
N VAL A 44 -5.12 5.65 11.32
CA VAL A 44 -4.66 4.53 12.16
C VAL A 44 -3.71 5.02 13.24
N PHE A 45 -2.69 5.81 12.90
CA PHE A 45 -1.76 6.38 13.87
C PHE A 45 -2.49 7.19 14.94
N LYS A 46 -3.46 8.03 14.54
CA LYS A 46 -4.29 8.77 15.48
C LYS A 46 -5.09 7.83 16.41
N ALA A 47 -5.69 6.77 15.87
CA ALA A 47 -6.50 5.84 16.64
C ALA A 47 -5.68 4.95 17.59
N THR A 48 -4.46 4.57 17.21
CA THR A 48 -3.61 3.67 17.99
C THR A 48 -2.58 4.38 18.87
N GLY A 49 -2.45 5.71 18.76
CA GLY A 49 -1.33 6.47 19.34
C GLY A 49 0.03 6.18 18.68
N GLY A 50 0.01 5.57 17.50
CA GLY A 50 1.21 5.22 16.72
C GLY A 50 1.80 6.43 15.98
N LYS A 51 2.95 6.22 15.36
CA LYS A 51 3.62 7.22 14.51
C LYS A 51 4.18 6.55 13.24
N PRO A 52 4.36 7.31 12.14
CA PRO A 52 5.06 6.83 10.95
C PRO A 52 6.40 6.18 11.29
N LEU A 53 6.79 5.12 10.57
CA LEU A 53 8.07 4.43 10.81
C LEU A 53 9.28 5.37 10.74
N THR A 54 9.23 6.32 9.82
CA THR A 54 10.27 7.34 9.62
C THR A 54 10.42 8.30 10.80
N GLU A 55 9.41 8.41 11.66
CA GLU A 55 9.43 9.25 12.86
C GLU A 55 9.70 8.45 14.13
N GLN A 56 9.84 7.13 14.04
CA GLN A 56 10.17 6.29 15.20
C GLN A 56 11.67 6.38 15.49
N ALA A 57 12.00 6.72 16.73
CA ALA A 57 13.39 6.73 17.22
C ALA A 57 14.06 5.37 16.94
N MET A 58 15.34 5.40 16.55
CA MET A 58 16.16 4.24 16.15
C MET A 58 15.72 3.50 14.87
N LYS A 59 14.44 3.58 14.48
CA LYS A 59 13.90 2.86 13.31
C LYS A 59 13.79 3.74 12.07
N GLY A 60 13.71 5.06 12.20
CA GLY A 60 13.43 5.96 11.09
C GLY A 60 14.46 5.88 9.96
N GLU A 61 15.74 6.11 10.28
CA GLU A 61 16.84 6.03 9.32
C GLU A 61 16.99 4.62 8.72
N TYR A 62 16.87 3.60 9.57
CA TYR A 62 16.88 2.22 9.12
C TYR A 62 15.76 1.95 8.11
N SER A 63 14.54 2.40 8.40
CA SER A 63 13.37 2.15 7.54
C SER A 63 13.54 2.81 6.18
N LEU A 64 14.08 4.03 6.12
CA LEU A 64 14.38 4.71 4.86
C LEU A 64 15.38 3.93 3.99
N ALA A 65 16.40 3.33 4.61
CA ALA A 65 17.34 2.46 3.90
C ALA A 65 16.68 1.12 3.50
N ASP A 66 15.86 0.57 4.38
CA ASP A 66 15.19 -0.71 4.18
C ASP A 66 14.14 -0.67 3.08
N PHE A 67 13.42 0.45 2.90
CA PHE A 67 12.49 0.61 1.78
C PHE A 67 13.21 0.39 0.44
N ARG A 68 14.38 1.00 0.27
CA ARG A 68 15.19 0.90 -0.96
C ARG A 68 15.78 -0.49 -1.12
N ARG A 69 16.28 -1.09 -0.04
CA ARG A 69 16.86 -2.44 -0.05
C ARG A 69 15.81 -3.50 -0.36
N SER A 70 14.62 -3.39 0.24
CA SER A 70 13.50 -4.29 -0.02
C SER A 70 13.02 -4.16 -1.46
N ALA A 71 12.86 -2.94 -1.96
CA ALA A 71 12.51 -2.71 -3.36
C ALA A 71 13.52 -3.36 -4.32
N ALA A 72 14.82 -3.15 -4.08
CA ALA A 72 15.89 -3.76 -4.88
C ALA A 72 15.87 -5.30 -4.80
N TYR A 73 15.64 -5.86 -3.61
CA TYR A 73 15.54 -7.30 -3.40
C TYR A 73 14.37 -7.93 -4.17
N TYR A 74 13.22 -7.26 -4.19
CA TYR A 74 12.04 -7.73 -4.93
C TYR A 74 12.01 -7.32 -6.41
N GLY A 75 13.00 -6.56 -6.88
CA GLY A 75 13.02 -6.05 -8.26
C GLY A 75 11.93 -5.00 -8.55
N VAL A 76 11.39 -4.36 -7.52
CA VAL A 76 10.32 -3.35 -7.64
C VAL A 76 10.94 -1.96 -7.84
N PRO A 77 10.51 -1.18 -8.86
CA PRO A 77 10.97 0.19 -9.04
C PRO A 77 10.57 1.07 -7.85
N PHE A 78 11.54 1.66 -7.15
CA PHE A 78 11.24 2.52 -6.00
C PHE A 78 11.96 3.86 -6.09
N ARG A 79 11.20 4.94 -6.02
CA ARG A 79 11.70 6.32 -5.94
C ARG A 79 11.09 7.01 -4.74
N THR A 80 11.95 7.59 -3.90
CA THR A 80 11.49 8.42 -2.79
C THR A 80 10.84 9.68 -3.37
N PRO A 81 9.58 10.01 -3.02
CA PRO A 81 8.95 11.23 -3.49
C PRO A 81 9.65 12.45 -2.87
N SER A 82 9.63 13.58 -3.57
CA SER A 82 10.20 14.85 -3.07
C SER A 82 9.47 15.37 -1.82
N VAL A 83 8.20 14.98 -1.66
CA VAL A 83 7.39 15.22 -0.46
C VAL A 83 6.98 13.88 0.12
N PHE A 84 7.35 13.63 1.38
CA PHE A 84 7.01 12.39 2.08
C PHE A 84 6.69 12.68 3.55
N PRO A 85 5.60 12.12 4.12
CA PRO A 85 4.58 11.31 3.46
C PRO A 85 3.68 12.11 2.50
N ILE A 86 3.10 11.43 1.50
CA ILE A 86 2.13 12.03 0.57
C ILE A 86 0.72 12.06 1.18
N ALA A 87 -0.13 13.00 0.74
CA ALA A 87 -1.53 13.06 1.15
C ALA A 87 -2.38 12.09 0.31
N THR A 88 -3.02 11.12 0.97
CA THR A 88 -3.68 9.98 0.28
C THR A 88 -5.20 9.96 0.38
N ILE A 89 -5.80 10.99 0.99
CA ILE A 89 -7.26 11.05 1.17
C ILE A 89 -8.00 10.98 -0.17
N ASN A 90 -7.54 11.76 -1.16
CA ASN A 90 -8.19 11.82 -2.46
C ASN A 90 -7.97 10.52 -3.26
N THR A 91 -6.76 9.96 -3.24
CA THR A 91 -6.47 8.70 -3.93
C THR A 91 -7.26 7.55 -3.32
N CYS A 92 -7.30 7.42 -1.99
CA CYS A 92 -8.12 6.40 -1.32
C CYS A 92 -9.62 6.56 -1.64
N ARG A 93 -10.16 7.78 -1.64
CA ARG A 93 -11.57 8.03 -2.00
C ARG A 93 -11.86 7.71 -3.47
N ALA A 94 -10.97 8.09 -4.38
CA ALA A 94 -11.10 7.78 -5.80
C ALA A 94 -11.05 6.26 -6.04
N SER A 95 -10.20 5.52 -5.32
CA SER A 95 -10.16 4.07 -5.36
C SER A 95 -11.48 3.43 -4.94
N LEU A 96 -12.09 3.89 -3.83
CA LEU A 96 -13.41 3.42 -3.41
C LEU A 96 -14.49 3.72 -4.46
N TRP A 97 -14.47 4.91 -5.05
CA TRP A 97 -15.40 5.27 -6.12
C TRP A 97 -15.22 4.39 -7.37
N MET A 98 -13.97 4.11 -7.77
CA MET A 98 -13.66 3.21 -8.87
C MET A 98 -14.11 1.78 -8.59
N GLN A 99 -13.94 1.30 -7.36
CA GLN A 99 -14.44 -0.03 -6.95
C GLN A 99 -15.97 -0.11 -7.06
N GLU A 100 -16.69 0.95 -6.71
CA GLU A 100 -18.15 0.99 -6.77
C GLU A 100 -18.66 1.15 -8.21
N LYS A 101 -18.11 2.08 -8.99
CA LYS A 101 -18.64 2.46 -10.30
C LYS A 101 -18.01 1.73 -11.47
N HIS A 102 -16.75 1.31 -11.34
CA HIS A 102 -15.95 0.71 -12.41
C HIS A 102 -15.10 -0.48 -11.90
N PRO A 103 -15.71 -1.52 -11.29
CA PRO A 103 -14.98 -2.58 -10.59
C PRO A 103 -13.95 -3.31 -11.46
N ALA A 104 -14.21 -3.46 -12.76
CA ALA A 104 -13.28 -4.09 -13.71
C ALA A 104 -11.98 -3.28 -13.91
N HIS A 105 -12.01 -1.97 -13.69
CA HIS A 105 -10.86 -1.06 -13.88
C HIS A 105 -10.23 -0.62 -12.55
N ALA A 106 -10.94 -0.80 -11.43
CA ALA A 106 -10.52 -0.30 -10.13
C ALA A 106 -9.13 -0.78 -9.71
N LYS A 107 -8.80 -2.06 -9.93
CA LYS A 107 -7.48 -2.60 -9.58
C LYS A 107 -6.36 -1.95 -10.37
N LYS A 108 -6.53 -1.85 -11.69
CA LYS A 108 -5.55 -1.20 -12.57
C LYS A 108 -5.35 0.26 -12.16
N PHE A 109 -6.44 0.97 -11.91
CA PHE A 109 -6.41 2.34 -11.42
C PHE A 109 -5.61 2.50 -10.11
N MET A 110 -5.77 1.57 -9.15
CA MET A 110 -5.01 1.61 -7.88
C MET A 110 -3.51 1.33 -8.05
N LEU A 111 -3.11 0.58 -9.08
CA LEU A 111 -1.70 0.25 -9.33
C LEU A 111 -0.97 1.31 -10.16
N GLU A 112 -1.70 2.11 -10.94
CA GLU A 112 -1.13 3.07 -11.91
C GLU A 112 -1.23 4.54 -11.49
N LEU A 113 -1.78 4.82 -10.30
CA LEU A 113 -1.98 6.15 -9.73
C LEU A 113 -0.67 6.79 -9.24
#